data_AF-A0A8D0CXF3-F1
#
_entry.id   AF-A0A8D0CXF3-F1
#
_cell.length_a   1.000
_cell.length_b   1.000
_cell.length_c   1.000
_cell.angle_alpha   90.00
_cell.angle_beta   90.00
_cell.angle_gamma   90.00
#
_symmetry.space_group_name_H-M   'P 1'
#
loop_
_entity.id
_entity.type
_entity.pdbx_description
1 polymer ?
#
loop_
_entity_poly.entity_id
_entity_poly.type
_entity_poly.pdbx_seq_one_letter_code
_entity_poly.pdbx_strand_id
1 'polypeptide(L)'
;MSGLESFVKEQERLLCGPNGKETAKQSCEQPGKDKKTSGKTHGTDTAVADVALNILCLLMKDQWSWLCTENIQKTIRLLFGTFIERWLDVGVAHLTSAPCWVIYLQVLQEAVWPGGTLPAQPRPERSAAEREETKEQCLDCLMQPLPELITDMLGSEKYRLSLESMLESLQDHQINKHLIYCICDLLLEFLIPESCDEAFQGPLLQSLAKDTEKDHPHI
;
A
#
# COMPACT_ATOMS: atom_id res chain seq x y z
N MET A 1 19.57 5.20 14.63
CA MET A 1 19.02 4.91 13.29
C MET A 1 19.73 3.74 12.60
N SER A 2 21.06 3.60 12.71
CA SER A 2 21.84 2.51 12.05
C SER A 2 21.39 1.05 12.33
N GLY A 3 20.80 0.76 13.51
CA GLY A 3 20.32 -0.59 13.84
C GLY A 3 18.99 -0.99 13.18
N LEU A 4 18.10 -0.03 12.91
CA LEU A 4 16.84 -0.30 12.21
C LEU A 4 17.11 -0.51 10.72
N GLU A 5 17.97 0.32 10.14
CA GLU A 5 18.38 0.19 8.74
C GLU A 5 19.10 -1.13 8.47
N SER A 6 19.96 -1.60 9.39
CA SER A 6 20.63 -2.90 9.23
C SER A 6 19.65 -4.06 9.35
N PHE A 7 18.68 -3.98 10.26
CA PHE A 7 17.64 -5.00 10.40
C PHE A 7 16.70 -5.04 9.20
N VAL A 8 16.22 -3.88 8.71
CA VAL A 8 15.40 -3.81 7.51
C VAL A 8 16.14 -4.40 6.32
N LYS A 9 17.42 -4.06 6.12
CA LYS A 9 18.27 -4.66 5.08
C LYS A 9 18.44 -6.17 5.24
N GLU A 10 18.59 -6.67 6.47
CA GLU A 10 18.71 -8.10 6.73
C GLU A 10 17.39 -8.83 6.42
N GLN A 11 16.25 -8.24 6.78
CA GLN A 11 14.94 -8.81 6.48
C GLN A 11 14.59 -8.73 4.99
N GLU A 12 14.93 -7.63 4.31
CA GLU A 12 14.85 -7.51 2.84
C GLU A 12 15.67 -8.61 2.16
N ARG A 13 16.86 -8.91 2.68
CA ARG A 13 17.70 -10.01 2.15
C ARG A 13 17.09 -11.38 2.38
N LEU A 14 16.38 -11.60 3.48
CA LEU A 14 15.69 -12.85 3.77
C LEU A 14 14.41 -13.02 2.93
N LEU A 15 13.70 -11.93 2.65
CA LEU A 15 12.53 -11.90 1.77
C LEU A 15 12.91 -12.04 0.29
N CYS A 16 14.02 -11.43 -0.14
CA CYS A 16 14.54 -11.50 -1.52
C CYS A 16 15.56 -12.63 -1.76
N GLY A 17 15.82 -13.49 -0.76
CA GLY A 17 16.70 -14.65 -0.92
C GLY A 17 16.14 -15.60 -1.98
N PRO A 18 16.99 -16.24 -2.82
CA PRO A 18 16.51 -17.17 -3.84
C PRO A 18 15.84 -18.34 -3.14
N ASN A 19 14.52 -18.34 -3.10
CA ASN A 19 13.78 -19.48 -2.59
C ASN A 19 14.20 -20.69 -3.45
N GLY A 20 14.79 -21.68 -2.77
CA GLY A 20 15.51 -22.77 -3.39
C GLY A 20 14.66 -23.50 -4.43
N LYS A 21 15.31 -23.83 -5.55
CA LYS A 21 14.89 -24.92 -6.43
C LYS A 21 14.74 -26.19 -5.59
N GLU A 22 13.50 -26.61 -5.34
CA GLU A 22 13.02 -27.97 -5.05
C GLU A 22 11.60 -27.80 -4.47
N THR A 23 10.55 -27.81 -5.29
CA THR A 23 9.79 -29.05 -5.53
C THR A 23 9.03 -28.93 -6.86
N ALA A 24 9.75 -29.12 -7.96
CA ALA A 24 9.16 -29.55 -9.21
C ALA A 24 9.15 -31.08 -9.20
N LYS A 25 8.01 -31.69 -8.81
CA LYS A 25 7.49 -33.03 -9.17
C LYS A 25 6.64 -33.62 -8.04
N GLN A 26 5.33 -33.40 -8.08
CA GLN A 26 4.33 -34.42 -7.70
C GLN A 26 2.97 -33.95 -8.23
N SER A 27 2.62 -34.32 -9.45
CA SER A 27 1.73 -35.44 -9.79
C SER A 27 0.39 -34.89 -10.28
N CYS A 28 0.22 -35.01 -11.59
CA CYS A 28 -0.97 -34.73 -12.35
C CYS A 28 -1.94 -35.90 -12.15
N GLU A 29 -3.05 -35.71 -11.44
CA GLU A 29 -4.25 -36.56 -11.58
C GLU A 29 -5.50 -35.70 -11.39
N GLN A 30 -6.22 -35.48 -12.49
CA GLN A 30 -7.58 -34.94 -12.51
C GLN A 30 -8.58 -36.11 -12.52
N PRO A 31 -9.73 -36.02 -11.81
CA PRO A 31 -10.93 -36.69 -12.26
C PRO A 31 -11.80 -35.69 -13.03
N GLY A 32 -12.06 -36.03 -14.29
CA GLY A 32 -12.90 -35.25 -15.19
C GLY A 32 -14.33 -35.07 -14.69
N LYS A 33 -14.90 -33.91 -15.02
CA LYS A 33 -16.33 -33.75 -15.20
C LYS A 33 -16.59 -32.63 -16.20
N ASP A 34 -17.02 -33.03 -17.40
CA ASP A 34 -17.58 -32.17 -18.41
C ASP A 34 -18.71 -31.33 -17.85
N LYS A 35 -18.59 -30.00 -17.90
CA LYS A 35 -19.76 -29.11 -17.82
C LYS A 35 -19.58 -27.85 -18.66
N LYS A 36 -19.92 -28.02 -19.93
CA LYS A 36 -20.73 -27.13 -20.78
C LYS A 36 -20.56 -25.62 -20.54
N THR A 37 -19.85 -25.00 -21.47
CA THR A 37 -19.75 -23.56 -21.74
C THR A 37 -21.12 -22.88 -21.63
N SER A 38 -21.31 -22.08 -20.59
CA SER A 38 -22.40 -21.13 -20.47
C SER A 38 -21.78 -19.83 -19.97
N GLY A 39 -21.99 -18.75 -20.72
CA GLY A 39 -21.30 -17.47 -20.55
C GLY A 39 -21.31 -17.01 -19.09
N LYS A 40 -20.16 -17.14 -18.42
CA LYS A 40 -19.94 -16.60 -17.09
C LYS A 40 -19.54 -15.16 -17.28
N THR A 41 -20.39 -14.24 -16.85
CA THR A 41 -20.11 -12.82 -16.74
C THR A 41 -18.79 -12.64 -16.02
N HIS A 42 -17.79 -12.09 -16.71
CA HIS A 42 -16.40 -11.94 -16.28
C HIS A 42 -16.20 -10.86 -15.18
N GLY A 43 -17.25 -10.59 -14.39
CA GLY A 43 -17.37 -9.36 -13.59
C GLY A 43 -17.05 -9.49 -12.11
N THR A 44 -16.69 -10.67 -11.61
CA THR A 44 -16.32 -10.87 -10.19
C THR A 44 -14.92 -11.42 -9.97
N ASP A 45 -14.38 -12.16 -10.95
CA ASP A 45 -13.08 -12.81 -10.82
C ASP A 45 -11.88 -11.84 -11.05
N THR A 46 -12.11 -10.54 -11.29
CA THR A 46 -11.07 -9.52 -11.57
C THR A 46 -11.29 -8.18 -10.87
N ALA A 47 -11.99 -8.17 -9.72
CA ALA A 47 -12.41 -6.94 -9.08
C ALA A 47 -11.22 -6.09 -8.58
N VAL A 48 -10.16 -6.74 -8.07
CA VAL A 48 -8.97 -6.05 -7.56
C VAL A 48 -8.18 -5.43 -8.70
N ALA A 49 -8.01 -6.18 -9.80
CA ALA A 49 -7.39 -5.71 -11.03
C ALA A 49 -8.16 -4.53 -11.63
N ASP A 50 -9.49 -4.56 -11.62
CA ASP A 50 -10.31 -3.45 -12.11
C ASP A 50 -10.07 -2.16 -11.30
N VAL A 51 -10.02 -2.26 -9.97
CA VAL A 51 -9.70 -1.12 -9.09
C VAL A 51 -8.28 -0.62 -9.34
N ALA A 52 -7.29 -1.52 -9.41
CA ALA A 52 -5.90 -1.18 -9.66
C ALA A 52 -5.72 -0.47 -11.02
N LEU A 53 -6.38 -0.97 -12.08
CA LEU A 53 -6.35 -0.35 -13.40
C LEU A 53 -7.03 1.02 -13.42
N ASN A 54 -8.11 1.22 -12.65
CA ASN A 54 -8.74 2.53 -12.50
C ASN A 54 -7.78 3.54 -11.84
N ILE A 55 -7.11 3.13 -10.75
CA ILE A 55 -6.12 3.96 -10.07
C ILE A 55 -4.96 4.29 -11.02
N LEU A 56 -4.45 3.31 -11.75
CA LEU A 56 -3.39 3.51 -12.74
C LEU A 56 -3.80 4.50 -13.84
N CYS A 57 -5.05 4.41 -14.33
CA CYS A 57 -5.56 5.36 -15.31
C CYS A 57 -5.66 6.78 -14.74
N LEU A 58 -6.07 6.94 -13.48
CA LEU A 58 -6.13 8.25 -12.85
C LEU A 58 -4.73 8.85 -12.68
N LEU A 59 -3.78 8.06 -12.16
CA LEU A 59 -2.40 8.49 -11.94
C LEU A 59 -1.71 8.88 -13.24
N MET A 60 -1.95 8.14 -14.32
CA MET A 60 -1.28 8.34 -15.59
C MET A 60 -2.11 9.17 -16.57
N LYS A 61 -3.23 9.79 -16.17
CA LYS A 61 -4.15 10.49 -17.07
C LYS A 61 -3.46 11.56 -17.92
N ASP A 62 -2.62 12.38 -17.31
CA ASP A 62 -2.01 13.54 -17.96
C ASP A 62 -0.84 13.15 -18.88
N GLN A 63 -0.10 12.11 -18.49
CA GLN A 63 1.04 11.64 -19.28
C GLN A 63 0.61 10.64 -20.37
N TRP A 64 -0.51 9.94 -20.15
CA TRP A 64 -0.85 8.66 -20.74
C TRP A 64 -2.36 8.53 -21.04
N SER A 65 -2.94 9.61 -21.56
CA SER A 65 -4.38 9.72 -21.87
C SER A 65 -4.91 8.63 -22.81
N TRP A 66 -4.08 8.04 -23.68
CA TRP A 66 -4.47 6.93 -24.54
C TRP A 66 -4.82 5.66 -23.75
N LEU A 67 -4.09 5.37 -22.65
CA LEU A 67 -4.38 4.27 -21.73
C LEU A 67 -5.77 4.45 -21.09
N CYS A 68 -6.18 5.71 -20.92
CA CYS A 68 -7.47 6.08 -20.38
C CYS A 68 -8.63 5.97 -21.38
N THR A 69 -8.37 5.56 -22.63
CA THR A 69 -9.42 5.37 -23.63
C THR A 69 -10.19 4.09 -23.35
N GLU A 70 -11.52 4.16 -23.41
CA GLU A 70 -12.42 3.03 -23.10
C GLU A 70 -12.04 1.74 -23.83
N ASN A 71 -11.70 1.83 -25.12
CA ASN A 71 -11.32 0.67 -25.92
C ASN A 71 -10.04 -0.01 -25.44
N ILE A 72 -9.05 0.79 -25.03
CA ILE A 72 -7.77 0.30 -24.52
C ILE A 72 -7.97 -0.33 -23.15
N GLN A 73 -8.70 0.33 -22.25
CA GLN A 73 -9.02 -0.22 -20.94
C GLN A 73 -9.76 -1.55 -21.05
N LYS A 74 -10.77 -1.65 -21.92
CA LYS A 74 -11.50 -2.90 -22.18
C LYS A 74 -10.56 -3.99 -22.70
N THR A 75 -9.65 -3.64 -23.60
CA THR A 75 -8.68 -4.58 -24.17
C THR A 75 -7.71 -5.10 -23.10
N ILE A 76 -7.17 -4.22 -22.26
CA ILE A 76 -6.25 -4.60 -21.17
C ILE A 76 -6.96 -5.49 -20.15
N ARG A 77 -8.18 -5.13 -19.73
CA ARG A 77 -8.99 -5.95 -18.81
C ARG A 77 -9.28 -7.33 -19.40
N LEU A 78 -9.62 -7.39 -20.69
CA LEU A 78 -9.93 -8.65 -21.37
C LEU A 78 -8.70 -9.55 -21.53
N LEU A 79 -7.53 -8.99 -21.87
CA LEU A 79 -6.33 -9.76 -22.16
C LEU A 79 -5.51 -10.09 -20.91
N PHE A 80 -5.43 -9.15 -19.96
CA PHE A 80 -4.53 -9.22 -18.81
C PHE A 80 -5.24 -9.15 -17.47
N GLY A 81 -6.57 -8.94 -17.41
CA GLY A 81 -7.29 -8.76 -16.13
C GLY A 81 -7.07 -9.91 -15.15
N THR A 82 -7.19 -11.16 -15.58
CA THR A 82 -6.97 -12.34 -14.72
C THR A 82 -5.51 -12.51 -14.30
N PHE A 83 -4.57 -12.15 -15.17
CA PHE A 83 -3.15 -12.17 -14.87
C PHE A 83 -2.82 -11.11 -13.80
N ILE A 84 -3.32 -9.90 -13.98
CA ILE A 84 -3.16 -8.79 -13.03
C ILE A 84 -3.79 -9.14 -11.70
N GLU A 85 -5.01 -9.69 -11.68
CA GLU A 85 -5.67 -10.14 -10.44
C GLU A 85 -4.77 -11.10 -9.66
N ARG A 86 -4.32 -12.18 -10.32
CA ARG A 86 -3.49 -13.19 -9.65
C ARG A 86 -2.13 -12.66 -9.24
N TRP A 87 -1.54 -11.76 -10.03
CA TRP A 87 -0.29 -11.11 -9.68
C TRP A 87 -0.45 -10.22 -8.45
N LEU A 88 -1.56 -9.47 -8.38
CA LEU A 88 -1.92 -8.66 -7.21
C LEU A 88 -2.19 -9.54 -5.99
N ASP A 89 -2.93 -10.64 -6.12
CA ASP A 89 -3.21 -11.56 -5.02
C ASP A 89 -1.92 -12.12 -4.42
N VAL A 90 -0.97 -12.56 -5.26
CA VAL A 90 0.32 -13.06 -4.80
C VAL A 90 1.14 -11.94 -4.14
N GLY A 91 1.14 -10.74 -4.74
CA GLY A 91 1.82 -9.57 -4.17
C GLY A 91 1.26 -9.18 -2.81
N VAL A 92 -0.06 -9.06 -2.68
CA VAL A 92 -0.75 -8.74 -1.42
C VAL A 92 -0.52 -9.84 -0.39
N ALA A 93 -0.61 -11.12 -0.77
CA ALA A 93 -0.33 -12.23 0.15
C ALA A 93 1.11 -12.20 0.67
N HIS A 94 2.07 -11.81 -0.17
CA HIS A 94 3.47 -11.62 0.25
C HIS A 94 3.63 -10.42 1.20
N LEU A 95 3.06 -9.26 0.85
CA LEU A 95 3.12 -8.05 1.67
C LEU A 95 2.42 -8.22 3.02
N THR A 96 1.35 -9.02 3.06
CA THR A 96 0.58 -9.31 4.28
C THR A 96 1.04 -10.59 4.98
N SER A 97 2.18 -11.15 4.59
CA SER A 97 2.75 -12.32 5.24
C SER A 97 3.25 -12.00 6.65
N ALA A 98 3.27 -13.00 7.54
CA ALA A 98 3.70 -12.81 8.92
C ALA A 98 5.11 -12.19 9.07
N PRO A 99 6.13 -12.55 8.27
CA PRO A 99 7.44 -11.89 8.31
C PRO A 99 7.37 -10.39 7.96
N CYS A 100 6.60 -10.02 6.93
CA CYS A 100 6.42 -8.62 6.56
C CYS A 100 5.75 -7.81 7.68
N TRP A 101 4.75 -8.40 8.35
CA TRP A 101 4.11 -7.76 9.49
C TRP A 101 5.06 -7.48 10.65
N VAL A 102 6.00 -8.38 10.94
CA VAL A 102 7.02 -8.14 11.97
C VAL A 102 7.85 -6.91 11.63
N ILE A 103 8.26 -6.78 10.37
CA ILE A 103 9.03 -5.62 9.88
C ILE A 103 8.20 -4.34 10.03
N TYR A 104 6.95 -4.35 9.57
CA TYR A 104 6.07 -3.18 9.62
C TYR A 104 5.83 -2.71 11.06
N LEU A 105 5.54 -3.64 11.97
CA LEU A 105 5.34 -3.32 13.39
C LEU A 105 6.60 -2.75 14.02
N GLN A 106 7.77 -3.29 13.70
CA GLN A 106 9.03 -2.80 14.25
C GLN A 106 9.41 -1.42 13.69
N VAL A 107 9.22 -1.20 12.39
CA VAL A 107 9.42 0.12 11.76
C VAL A 107 8.45 1.14 12.36
N LEU A 108 7.18 0.77 12.55
CA LEU A 108 6.18 1.63 13.19
C LEU A 108 6.55 1.93 14.64
N GLN A 109 6.96 0.92 15.41
CA GLN A 109 7.40 1.07 16.79
C GLN A 109 8.56 2.06 16.87
N GLU A 110 9.60 1.90 16.06
CA GLU A 110 10.76 2.80 16.06
C GLU A 110 10.44 4.19 15.49
N ALA A 111 9.42 4.31 14.64
CA ALA A 111 8.97 5.59 14.11
C ALA A 111 8.20 6.42 15.15
N VAL A 112 7.37 5.77 15.96
CA VAL A 112 6.49 6.43 16.95
C VAL A 112 7.12 6.47 18.35
N TRP A 113 7.69 5.34 18.80
CA TRP A 113 8.34 5.13 20.09
C TRP A 113 9.77 4.62 19.89
N PRO A 114 10.72 5.48 19.51
CA PRO A 114 12.11 5.08 19.36
C PRO A 114 12.63 4.49 20.68
N GLY A 115 13.15 3.26 20.65
CA GLY A 115 13.57 2.53 21.85
C GLY A 115 12.44 2.15 22.82
N GLY A 116 11.17 2.19 22.37
CA GLY A 116 10.00 1.79 23.15
C GLY A 116 9.45 2.85 24.12
N THR A 117 9.99 4.06 24.11
CA THR A 117 9.52 5.17 24.97
C THR A 117 8.90 6.29 24.15
N LEU A 118 7.84 6.92 24.68
CA LEU A 118 7.23 8.09 24.04
C LEU A 118 8.21 9.27 24.14
N PRO A 119 8.59 9.89 23.01
CA PRO A 119 9.48 11.05 23.05
C PRO A 119 8.87 12.18 23.88
N ALA A 120 9.67 12.75 24.79
CA ALA A 120 9.24 13.88 25.63
C ALA A 120 9.00 15.17 24.84
N GLN A 121 9.58 15.26 23.63
CA GLN A 121 9.37 16.37 22.71
C GLN A 121 8.90 15.83 21.36
N PRO A 122 8.03 16.57 20.64
CA PRO A 122 7.66 16.21 19.29
C PRO A 122 8.89 16.12 18.41
N ARG A 123 8.89 15.16 17.47
CA ARG A 123 9.99 15.02 16.51
C ARG A 123 10.13 16.33 15.73
N PRO A 124 11.36 16.84 15.52
CA PRO A 124 11.55 18.01 14.68
C PRO A 124 10.96 17.75 13.29
N GLU A 125 10.28 18.76 12.75
CA GLU A 125 9.76 18.67 11.40
C GLU A 125 10.92 18.49 10.41
N ARG A 126 10.75 17.56 9.47
CA ARG A 126 11.72 17.37 8.39
C ARG A 126 11.87 18.65 7.59
N SER A 127 13.11 19.04 7.33
CA SER A 127 13.42 20.17 6.46
C SER A 127 12.96 19.91 5.02
N ALA A 128 12.74 20.98 4.25
CA ALA A 128 12.37 20.85 2.84
C ALA A 128 13.43 20.08 2.03
N ALA A 129 14.73 20.27 2.34
CA ALA A 129 15.81 19.58 1.68
C ALA A 129 15.82 18.06 1.95
N GLU A 130 15.59 17.63 3.20
CA GLU A 130 15.51 16.20 3.53
C GLU A 130 14.32 15.50 2.87
N ARG A 131 13.18 16.22 2.74
CA ARG A 131 11.99 15.71 2.05
C ARG A 131 12.28 15.50 0.58
N GLU A 132 12.90 16.49 -0.06
CA GLU A 132 13.26 16.41 -1.48
C GLU A 132 14.30 15.31 -1.74
N GLU A 133 15.32 15.19 -0.90
CA GLU A 133 16.32 14.13 -1.02
C GLU A 133 15.69 12.73 -0.93
N THR A 134 14.78 12.53 0.03
CA THR A 134 14.09 11.24 0.19
C THR A 134 13.16 10.96 -1.00
N LYS A 135 12.52 12.01 -1.55
CA LYS A 135 11.68 11.93 -2.76
C LYS A 135 12.49 11.44 -3.95
N GLU A 136 13.63 12.07 -4.22
CA GLU A 136 14.53 11.72 -5.33
C GLU A 136 15.05 10.28 -5.18
N GLN A 137 15.50 9.89 -3.99
CA GLN A 137 15.95 8.51 -3.74
C GLN A 137 14.83 7.48 -3.98
N CYS A 138 13.59 7.81 -3.61
CA CYS A 138 12.44 6.95 -3.85
C CYS A 138 12.09 6.88 -5.35
N LEU A 139 12.15 8.03 -6.04
CA LEU A 139 11.94 8.14 -7.49
C LEU A 139 12.92 7.23 -8.24
N ASP A 140 14.21 7.33 -7.92
CA ASP A 140 15.26 6.51 -8.53
C ASP A 140 15.03 5.01 -8.31
N CYS A 141 14.67 4.61 -7.08
CA CYS A 141 14.36 3.23 -6.75
C CYS A 141 13.18 2.68 -7.58
N LEU A 142 12.15 3.49 -7.77
CA LEU A 142 10.95 3.10 -8.52
C LEU A 142 11.16 3.14 -10.04
N MET A 143 12.18 3.84 -10.53
CA MET A 143 12.63 3.75 -11.93
C MET A 143 13.40 2.46 -12.24
N GLN A 144 14.10 1.87 -11.27
CA GLN A 144 14.96 0.69 -11.47
C GLN A 144 14.27 -0.60 -11.93
N PRO A 145 13.09 -1.00 -11.42
CA PRO A 145 12.48 -2.28 -11.77
C PRO A 145 11.81 -2.29 -13.15
N LEU A 146 11.87 -1.19 -13.90
CA LEU A 146 11.11 -1.05 -15.14
C LEU A 146 11.71 -1.90 -16.26
N PRO A 147 10.97 -2.87 -16.83
CA PRO A 147 11.36 -3.55 -18.05
C PRO A 147 11.59 -2.54 -19.17
N GLU A 148 12.62 -2.76 -20.00
CA GLU A 148 12.94 -1.91 -21.16
C GLU A 148 11.71 -1.69 -22.07
N LEU A 149 10.85 -2.70 -22.19
CA LEU A 149 9.58 -2.63 -22.94
C LEU A 149 8.64 -1.52 -22.43
N ILE A 150 8.55 -1.33 -21.11
CA ILE A 150 7.69 -0.29 -20.52
C ILE A 150 8.30 1.08 -20.79
N THR A 151 9.62 1.22 -20.67
CA THR A 151 10.33 2.47 -21.00
C THR A 151 10.18 2.85 -22.48
N ASP A 152 10.27 1.87 -23.38
CA ASP A 152 10.12 2.08 -24.83
C ASP A 152 8.68 2.47 -25.21
N MET A 153 7.68 1.95 -24.49
CA MET A 153 6.28 2.30 -24.70
C MET A 153 5.89 3.64 -24.02
N LEU A 154 6.32 3.88 -22.77
CA LEU A 154 6.05 5.09 -21.95
C LEU A 154 6.82 6.31 -22.37
N GLY A 155 8.09 6.14 -22.71
CA GLY A 155 9.10 7.17 -22.51
C GLY A 155 9.41 7.33 -21.03
N SER A 156 10.70 7.21 -20.68
CA SER A 156 11.20 7.34 -19.30
C SER A 156 10.72 8.62 -18.61
N GLU A 157 10.75 9.75 -19.30
CA GLU A 157 10.34 11.05 -18.73
C GLU A 157 8.86 11.09 -18.33
N LYS A 158 7.97 10.49 -19.14
CA LYS A 158 6.53 10.48 -18.82
C LYS A 158 6.24 9.61 -17.60
N TYR A 159 6.94 8.49 -17.49
CA TYR A 159 6.85 7.63 -16.32
C TYR A 159 7.36 8.33 -15.08
N ARG A 160 8.54 8.97 -15.18
CA ARG A 160 9.14 9.77 -14.11
C ARG A 160 8.19 10.85 -13.61
N LEU A 161 7.60 11.64 -14.50
CA LEU A 161 6.63 12.68 -14.14
C LEU A 161 5.37 12.11 -13.46
N SER A 162 4.87 10.96 -13.93
CA SER A 162 3.71 10.29 -13.30
C SER A 162 4.04 9.85 -11.88
N LEU A 163 5.22 9.30 -11.68
CA LEU A 163 5.68 8.87 -10.37
C LEU A 163 5.95 10.06 -9.44
N GLU A 164 6.54 11.12 -9.97
CA GLU A 164 6.80 12.35 -9.23
C GLU A 164 5.48 12.95 -8.69
N SER A 165 4.43 12.98 -9.52
CA SER A 165 3.09 13.41 -9.09
C SER A 165 2.48 12.51 -8.01
N MET A 166 2.68 11.20 -8.11
CA MET A 166 2.25 10.25 -7.08
C MET A 166 2.98 10.48 -5.77
N LEU A 167 4.30 10.65 -5.81
CA LEU A 167 5.13 10.94 -4.62
C LEU A 167 4.77 12.29 -4.00
N GLU A 168 4.46 13.31 -4.80
CA GLU A 168 4.00 14.61 -4.31
C GLU A 168 2.70 14.48 -3.51
N SER A 169 1.76 13.67 -4.01
CA SER A 169 0.51 13.39 -3.31
C SER A 169 0.74 12.68 -1.97
N LEU A 170 1.75 11.80 -1.89
CA LEU A 170 2.17 11.13 -0.66
C LEU A 170 2.93 12.06 0.30
N GLN A 171 3.32 13.26 -0.10
CA GLN A 171 3.93 14.25 0.79
C GLN A 171 2.91 15.21 1.42
N ASP A 172 1.67 15.23 0.93
CA ASP A 172 0.62 16.08 1.47
C ASP A 172 0.20 15.62 2.87
N HIS A 173 0.45 16.47 3.86
CA HIS A 173 0.14 16.16 5.25
C HIS A 173 -1.36 16.01 5.52
N GLN A 174 -2.23 16.76 4.84
CA GLN A 174 -3.68 16.70 5.05
C GLN A 174 -4.26 15.39 4.48
N ILE A 175 -3.82 14.99 3.29
CA ILE A 175 -4.21 13.71 2.69
C ILE A 175 -3.75 12.56 3.57
N ASN A 176 -2.48 12.57 3.98
CA ASN A 176 -1.93 11.51 4.83
C ASN A 176 -2.60 11.45 6.21
N LYS A 177 -2.92 12.61 6.81
CA LYS A 177 -3.65 12.67 8.07
C LYS A 177 -5.02 12.02 7.96
N HIS A 178 -5.77 12.34 6.91
CA HIS A 178 -7.07 11.73 6.66
C HIS A 178 -6.95 10.22 6.43
N LEU A 179 -5.96 9.79 5.63
CA LEU A 179 -5.69 8.37 5.40
C LEU A 179 -5.43 7.61 6.70
N ILE A 180 -4.61 8.17 7.59
CA ILE A 180 -4.31 7.56 8.89
C ILE A 180 -5.58 7.43 9.74
N TYR A 181 -6.43 8.46 9.79
CA TYR A 181 -7.68 8.36 10.54
C TYR A 181 -8.62 7.31 9.96
N CYS A 182 -8.77 7.22 8.64
CA CYS A 182 -9.56 6.15 8.04
C CYS A 182 -9.02 4.76 8.39
N ILE A 183 -7.70 4.58 8.39
CA ILE A 183 -7.09 3.31 8.79
C ILE A 183 -7.36 3.02 10.26
N CYS A 184 -7.19 4.00 11.14
CA CYS A 184 -7.48 3.87 12.57
C CYS A 184 -8.96 3.51 12.81
N ASP A 185 -9.89 4.15 12.10
CA ASP A 185 -11.32 3.87 12.21
C ASP A 185 -11.63 2.43 11.81
N LEU A 186 -11.11 1.96 10.68
CA LEU A 186 -11.27 0.57 10.23
C LEU A 186 -10.65 -0.44 11.21
N LEU A 187 -9.49 -0.11 11.79
CA LEU A 187 -8.84 -0.96 12.80
C LEU A 187 -9.63 -0.98 14.11
N LEU A 188 -10.18 0.16 14.55
CA LEU A 188 -11.02 0.25 15.74
C LEU A 188 -12.32 -0.52 15.56
N GLU A 189 -12.96 -0.43 14.40
CA GLU A 189 -14.14 -1.23 14.04
C GLU A 189 -13.82 -2.74 14.12
N PHE A 190 -12.64 -3.15 13.64
CA PHE A 190 -12.23 -4.55 13.69
C PHE A 190 -11.85 -5.04 15.09
N LEU A 191 -11.08 -4.25 15.84
CA LEU A 191 -10.54 -4.64 17.16
C LEU A 191 -11.55 -4.47 18.29
N ILE A 192 -12.42 -3.47 18.19
CA ILE A 192 -13.42 -3.11 19.19
C ILE A 192 -14.75 -2.86 18.45
N PRO A 193 -15.49 -3.90 18.06
CA PRO A 193 -16.75 -3.74 17.33
C PRO A 193 -17.79 -2.89 18.06
N GLU A 194 -17.74 -2.91 19.40
CA GLU A 194 -18.57 -2.08 20.29
C GLU A 194 -18.29 -0.58 20.13
N SER A 195 -17.15 -0.20 19.53
CA SER A 195 -16.81 1.21 19.27
C SER A 195 -17.70 1.86 18.22
N CYS A 196 -18.41 1.07 17.39
CA CYS A 196 -19.41 1.57 16.44
C CYS A 196 -20.78 1.84 17.07
N ASP A 197 -21.01 1.45 18.34
CA ASP A 197 -22.25 1.75 19.05
C ASP A 197 -22.22 3.18 19.62
N GLU A 198 -23.19 4.02 19.21
CA GLU A 198 -23.34 5.38 19.74
C GLU A 198 -23.51 5.40 21.27
N ALA A 199 -24.07 4.33 21.86
CA ALA A 199 -24.22 4.18 23.29
C ALA A 199 -22.87 4.05 24.02
N PHE A 200 -21.83 3.55 23.35
CA PHE A 200 -20.47 3.44 23.88
C PHE A 200 -19.65 4.71 23.60
N GLN A 201 -19.83 5.34 22.44
CA GLN A 201 -19.09 6.55 22.06
C GLN A 201 -19.44 7.78 22.91
N GLY A 202 -20.73 7.99 23.19
CA GLY A 202 -21.21 9.17 23.93
C GLY A 202 -20.55 9.33 25.32
N PRO A 203 -20.56 8.30 26.19
CA PRO A 203 -19.89 8.35 27.49
C PRO A 203 -18.37 8.56 27.42
N LEU A 204 -17.69 7.98 26.41
CA LEU A 204 -16.25 8.08 26.22
C LEU A 204 -15.82 9.50 25.84
N LEU A 205 -16.52 10.11 24.88
CA LEU A 205 -16.27 11.49 24.47
C LEU A 205 -16.56 12.48 25.60
N GLN A 206 -17.60 12.25 26.39
CA GLN A 206 -17.87 13.05 27.58
C GLN A 206 -16.78 12.92 28.64
N SER A 207 -16.23 11.72 28.86
CA SER A 207 -15.12 11.52 29.79
C SER A 207 -13.85 12.24 29.34
N LEU A 208 -13.48 12.10 28.07
CA LEU A 208 -12.28 12.74 27.49
C LEU A 208 -12.38 14.28 27.51
N ALA A 209 -13.56 14.84 27.19
CA ALA A 209 -13.78 16.28 27.28
C ALA A 209 -13.61 16.79 28.73
N LYS A 210 -14.08 16.01 29.71
CA LYS A 210 -14.01 16.36 31.14
C LYS A 210 -12.59 16.31 31.70
N ASP A 211 -11.75 15.42 31.19
CA ASP A 211 -10.35 15.31 31.61
C ASP A 211 -9.47 16.40 30.95
N THR A 212 -9.78 16.78 29.71
CA THR A 212 -9.09 17.89 29.02
C THR A 212 -9.35 19.24 29.70
N GLU A 213 -10.54 19.42 30.30
CA GLU A 213 -10.89 20.63 31.07
C GLU A 213 -10.20 20.69 32.45
N LYS A 214 -9.81 19.56 33.03
CA LYS A 214 -9.09 19.50 34.32
C LYS A 214 -7.60 19.79 34.20
N ASP A 215 -6.98 19.49 33.06
CA ASP A 215 -5.54 19.70 32.81
C ASP A 215 -5.20 21.12 32.32
N HIS A 216 -6.19 22.01 32.15
CA HIS A 216 -5.99 23.45 31.95
C HIS A 216 -6.47 24.25 33.18
N PRO A 217 -5.71 24.30 34.29
CA PRO A 217 -5.96 25.31 35.31
C PRO A 217 -5.58 26.68 34.75
N HIS A 218 -6.59 27.55 34.69
CA HIS A 218 -6.55 28.98 34.39
C HIS A 218 -5.16 29.65 34.55
N ILE A 219 -4.65 30.21 33.44
CA ILE A 219 -3.79 31.40 33.47
C ILE A 219 -4.69 32.62 33.39
#